data_AF-A0AB37M5B2-F1
#
_entry.id   AF-A0AB37M5B2-F1
#
_cell.length_a   1.000
_cell.length_b   1.000
_cell.length_c   1.000
_cell.angle_alpha   90.00
_cell.angle_beta   90.00
_cell.angle_gamma   90.00
#
_symmetry.space_group_name_H-M   'P 1'
#
loop_
_entity.id
_entity.type
_entity.pdbx_description
1 polymer ?
#
loop_
_entity_poly.entity_id
_entity_poly.type
_entity_poly.pdbx_seq_one_letter_code
_entity_poly.pdbx_strand_id
1 'polypeptide(L)'
;MQNEDDLRGLAKVMDFMRAISILFVVINIYWFCYQSFREWGINIGVVDKILLNFQRTAGLFSNILYTKLFSVVFLALSCLGTKGVKEEKITWNKIYVFLTIGFILFFLNWWLLALPLPLVTNTGLYIFTMTAGYLSLLAAGVWISRLLKNNLMDDVFNLENESFAQETRLIENEYSVNLRSRFYYKKKWNDGWINVVAIFRACIVVGNPGSGKSFCVVNQFIKQQIEKGFAMYLYDYKFPDLSEIAYNHLLNHSDGYKVKPKFYIINFDDPRKSHRCNPINPAFMTDISDAYEASYTIMLNLNRSWITKQGDFFVESPIILLASIIWFLKIYQGG
;
A
#
# COMPACT_ATOMS: atom_id res chain seq x y z
N MET A 1 -11.35 -5.81 -2.69
CA MET A 1 -12.62 -6.21 -3.36
C MET A 1 -12.78 -5.54 -4.72
N GLN A 2 -12.83 -4.21 -4.83
CA GLN A 2 -13.04 -3.53 -6.12
C GLN A 2 -12.00 -3.90 -7.20
N ASN A 3 -10.71 -3.94 -6.86
CA ASN A 3 -9.66 -4.38 -7.78
C ASN A 3 -9.77 -5.85 -8.22
N GLU A 4 -10.40 -6.73 -7.43
CA GLU A 4 -10.57 -8.15 -7.80
C GLU A 4 -11.74 -8.33 -8.77
N ASP A 5 -12.81 -7.55 -8.60
CA ASP A 5 -13.97 -7.57 -9.49
C ASP A 5 -13.63 -7.01 -10.88
N ASP A 6 -12.84 -5.93 -10.95
CA ASP A 6 -12.36 -5.35 -12.22
C ASP A 6 -11.47 -6.35 -13.00
N LEU A 7 -10.62 -7.09 -12.28
CA LEU A 7 -9.77 -8.12 -12.87
C LEU A 7 -10.58 -9.32 -13.40
N ARG A 8 -11.65 -9.71 -12.70
CA ARG A 8 -12.58 -10.76 -13.17
C ARG A 8 -13.39 -10.28 -14.37
N GLY A 9 -13.77 -9.00 -14.42
CA GLY A 9 -14.42 -8.38 -15.57
C GLY A 9 -13.55 -8.44 -16.82
N LEU A 10 -12.29 -8.01 -16.72
CA LEU A 10 -11.32 -8.09 -17.81
C LEU A 10 -11.08 -9.53 -18.30
N ALA A 11 -11.02 -10.51 -17.38
CA ALA A 11 -10.88 -11.91 -17.74
C ALA A 11 -12.03 -12.42 -18.63
N LYS A 12 -13.27 -12.12 -18.25
CA LYS A 12 -14.46 -12.50 -19.03
C LYS A 12 -14.47 -11.86 -20.43
N VAL A 13 -14.07 -10.60 -20.54
CA VAL A 13 -13.99 -9.91 -21.84
C VAL A 13 -12.97 -10.58 -22.77
N MET A 14 -11.84 -11.03 -22.24
CA MET A 14 -10.84 -11.74 -23.06
C MET A 14 -11.30 -13.10 -23.55
N ASP A 15 -11.93 -13.89 -22.67
CA ASP A 15 -12.48 -15.19 -23.05
C ASP A 15 -13.57 -15.04 -24.11
N PHE A 16 -14.37 -13.98 -24.01
CA PHE A 16 -15.34 -13.62 -25.04
C PHE A 16 -14.68 -13.27 -26.38
N MET A 17 -13.61 -12.45 -26.38
CA MET A 17 -12.85 -12.16 -27.60
C MET A 17 -12.23 -13.42 -28.23
N ARG A 18 -11.75 -14.36 -27.40
CA ARG A 18 -11.23 -15.66 -27.87
C ARG A 18 -12.34 -16.51 -28.48
N ALA A 19 -13.52 -16.54 -27.89
CA ALA A 19 -14.67 -17.26 -28.45
C ALA A 19 -15.07 -16.70 -29.83
N ILE A 20 -15.07 -15.37 -29.99
CA ILE A 20 -15.30 -14.71 -31.29
C ILE A 20 -14.22 -15.10 -32.30
N SER A 21 -12.95 -15.13 -31.90
CA SER A 21 -11.84 -15.55 -32.75
C SER A 21 -12.03 -16.99 -33.27
N ILE A 22 -12.37 -17.93 -32.38
CA ILE A 22 -12.65 -19.33 -32.74
C ILE A 22 -13.86 -19.43 -33.67
N LEU A 23 -14.91 -18.63 -33.41
CA LEU A 23 -16.10 -18.59 -34.27
C LEU A 23 -15.75 -18.22 -35.71
N PHE A 24 -14.88 -17.23 -35.93
CA PHE A 24 -14.41 -16.88 -37.28
C PHE A 24 -13.61 -18.00 -37.95
N VAL A 25 -12.84 -18.80 -37.21
CA VAL A 25 -12.14 -19.98 -37.73
C VAL A 25 -13.14 -21.05 -38.18
N VAL A 26 -14.14 -21.35 -37.36
CA VAL A 26 -15.19 -22.33 -37.68
C VAL A 26 -16.01 -21.88 -38.90
N ILE A 27 -16.39 -20.60 -38.93
CA ILE A 27 -17.11 -19.99 -40.05
C ILE A 27 -16.29 -20.03 -41.34
N ASN A 28 -14.98 -19.79 -41.28
CA ASN A 28 -14.08 -19.93 -42.43
C ASN A 28 -14.05 -21.37 -42.96
N ILE A 29 -13.86 -22.36 -42.08
CA ILE A 29 -13.86 -23.78 -42.45
C ILE A 29 -15.21 -24.17 -43.07
N TYR A 30 -16.31 -23.77 -42.46
CA TYR A 30 -17.65 -24.10 -42.92
C TYR A 30 -17.94 -23.54 -44.33
N TRP A 31 -17.59 -22.27 -44.56
CA TRP A 31 -17.85 -21.61 -45.84
C TRP A 31 -16.98 -22.16 -46.98
N PHE A 32 -15.67 -22.29 -46.76
CA PHE A 32 -14.73 -22.69 -47.82
C PHE A 32 -14.70 -24.21 -48.07
N CYS A 33 -15.16 -25.03 -47.13
CA CYS A 33 -15.32 -26.48 -47.29
C CYS A 33 -16.79 -26.91 -47.40
N TYR A 34 -17.71 -25.99 -47.75
CA TYR A 34 -19.16 -26.23 -47.73
C TYR A 34 -19.60 -27.47 -48.52
N GLN A 35 -18.94 -27.75 -49.65
CA GLN A 35 -19.24 -28.92 -50.48
C GLN A 35 -19.03 -30.24 -49.72
N SER A 36 -17.98 -30.35 -48.89
CA SER A 36 -17.76 -31.52 -48.04
C SER A 36 -18.77 -31.62 -46.91
N PHE A 37 -19.16 -30.49 -46.31
CA PHE A 37 -20.20 -30.47 -45.26
C PHE A 37 -21.56 -30.92 -45.81
N ARG A 38 -21.87 -30.56 -47.06
CA ARG A 38 -23.07 -31.03 -47.76
C ARG A 38 -23.03 -32.54 -48.02
N GLU A 39 -21.88 -33.10 -48.42
CA GLU A 39 -21.69 -34.54 -48.59
C GLU A 39 -21.81 -35.32 -47.27
N TRP A 40 -21.43 -34.71 -46.15
CA TRP A 40 -21.59 -35.29 -44.80
C TRP A 40 -22.99 -35.14 -44.22
N GLY A 41 -23.94 -34.54 -44.95
CA GLY A 41 -25.31 -34.34 -44.50
C GLY A 41 -25.49 -33.22 -43.46
N ILE A 42 -24.48 -32.38 -43.25
CA ILE A 42 -24.51 -31.27 -42.30
C ILE A 42 -25.02 -30.01 -43.02
N ASN A 43 -26.34 -29.90 -43.17
CA ASN A 43 -27.00 -28.71 -43.71
C ASN A 43 -27.80 -28.02 -42.60
N ILE A 44 -27.30 -26.87 -42.14
CA ILE A 44 -27.96 -26.05 -41.14
C ILE A 44 -28.47 -24.80 -41.86
N GLY A 45 -29.68 -24.87 -42.42
CA GLY A 45 -30.25 -23.79 -43.26
C GLY A 45 -30.32 -22.41 -42.59
N VAL A 46 -30.35 -22.35 -41.26
CA VAL A 46 -30.26 -21.09 -40.50
C VAL A 46 -28.87 -20.45 -40.61
N VAL A 47 -27.80 -21.26 -40.50
CA VAL A 47 -26.41 -20.79 -40.61
C VAL A 47 -26.14 -20.30 -42.03
N ASP A 48 -26.59 -21.05 -43.03
CA ASP A 48 -26.44 -20.67 -44.45
C ASP A 48 -27.06 -19.30 -44.74
N LYS A 49 -28.29 -19.08 -44.25
CA LYS A 49 -28.98 -17.78 -44.41
C LYS A 49 -28.24 -16.63 -43.73
N ILE A 50 -27.67 -16.86 -42.55
CA ILE A 50 -26.89 -15.86 -41.82
C ILE A 50 -25.60 -15.53 -42.58
N LEU A 51 -24.83 -16.54 -43.00
CA LEU A 51 -23.56 -16.34 -43.70
C LEU A 51 -23.76 -15.67 -45.07
N LEU A 52 -24.82 -16.03 -45.79
CA LEU A 52 -25.20 -15.38 -47.05
C LEU A 52 -25.56 -13.90 -46.87
N ASN A 53 -26.25 -13.55 -45.78
CA ASN A 53 -26.53 -12.14 -45.46
C ASN A 53 -25.25 -11.37 -45.12
N PHE A 54 -24.32 -11.97 -44.37
CA PHE A 54 -23.01 -11.36 -44.11
C PHE A 54 -22.19 -11.18 -45.38
N GLN A 55 -22.23 -12.14 -46.30
CA GLN A 55 -21.58 -12.00 -47.60
C GLN A 55 -22.20 -10.87 -48.43
N ARG A 56 -23.54 -10.79 -48.49
CA ARG A 56 -24.26 -9.77 -49.25
C ARG A 56 -24.02 -8.34 -48.74
N THR A 57 -23.86 -8.18 -47.43
CA THR A 57 -23.72 -6.86 -46.80
C THR A 57 -22.26 -6.43 -46.64
N ALA A 58 -21.36 -7.35 -46.26
CA ALA A 58 -19.99 -7.01 -45.87
C ALA A 58 -18.90 -7.61 -46.78
N GLY A 59 -19.24 -8.51 -47.71
CA GLY A 59 -18.26 -9.16 -48.58
C GLY A 59 -17.19 -9.97 -47.84
N LEU A 60 -17.48 -10.38 -46.61
CA LEU A 60 -16.51 -10.96 -45.66
C LEU A 60 -15.87 -12.26 -46.18
N PHE A 61 -16.60 -13.01 -47.01
CA PHE A 61 -16.19 -14.30 -47.57
C PHE A 61 -15.68 -14.20 -49.00
N SER A 62 -15.57 -13.00 -49.57
CA SER A 62 -15.05 -12.78 -50.92
C SER A 62 -13.58 -13.19 -51.05
N ASN A 63 -12.83 -13.20 -49.95
CA ASN A 63 -11.46 -13.71 -49.90
C ASN A 63 -11.25 -14.53 -48.62
N ILE A 64 -10.59 -15.67 -48.75
CA ILE A 64 -10.22 -16.57 -47.65
C ILE A 64 -9.39 -15.87 -46.56
N LEU A 65 -8.68 -14.81 -46.92
CA LEU A 65 -7.83 -14.04 -46.02
C LEU A 65 -8.61 -13.14 -45.06
N TYR A 66 -9.78 -12.61 -45.43
CA TYR A 66 -10.48 -11.62 -44.59
C TYR A 66 -10.97 -12.24 -43.28
N THR A 67 -11.66 -13.37 -43.34
CA THR A 67 -12.11 -14.11 -42.15
C THR A 67 -10.94 -14.59 -41.27
N LYS A 68 -9.78 -14.90 -41.87
CA LYS A 68 -8.54 -15.22 -41.16
C LYS A 68 -7.90 -14.00 -40.47
N LEU A 69 -7.94 -12.83 -41.11
CA LEU A 69 -7.47 -11.59 -40.48
C LEU A 69 -8.34 -11.23 -39.28
N PHE A 70 -9.67 -11.30 -39.41
CA PHE A 70 -10.58 -11.06 -38.28
C PHE A 70 -10.34 -12.03 -37.12
N SER A 71 -10.16 -13.33 -37.38
CA SER A 71 -9.87 -14.28 -36.31
C SER A 71 -8.55 -13.97 -35.59
N VAL A 72 -7.50 -13.57 -36.30
CA VAL A 72 -6.21 -13.19 -35.70
C VAL A 72 -6.28 -11.87 -34.94
N VAL A 73 -7.06 -10.88 -35.40
CA VAL A 73 -7.27 -9.62 -34.66
C VAL A 73 -7.93 -9.89 -33.31
N PHE A 74 -9.02 -10.66 -33.29
CA PHE A 74 -9.68 -11.04 -32.04
C PHE A 74 -8.80 -11.94 -31.16
N LEU A 75 -7.97 -12.79 -31.76
CA LEU A 75 -6.98 -13.60 -31.05
C LEU A 75 -5.94 -12.71 -30.36
N ALA A 76 -5.38 -11.73 -31.06
CA ALA A 76 -4.40 -10.79 -30.53
C ALA A 76 -4.98 -9.97 -29.36
N LEU A 77 -6.19 -9.44 -29.52
CA LEU A 77 -6.92 -8.74 -28.46
C LEU A 77 -7.14 -9.64 -27.24
N SER A 78 -7.50 -10.91 -27.45
CA SER A 78 -7.69 -11.88 -26.35
C SER A 78 -6.39 -12.19 -25.61
N CYS A 79 -5.22 -12.08 -26.27
CA CYS A 79 -3.93 -12.40 -25.66
C CYS A 79 -3.41 -11.26 -24.76
N LEU A 80 -3.63 -9.99 -25.11
CA LEU A 80 -3.07 -8.82 -24.41
C LEU A 80 -3.44 -8.74 -22.92
N GLY A 81 -4.62 -9.19 -22.51
CA GLY A 81 -5.01 -9.12 -21.11
C GLY A 81 -4.66 -10.36 -20.28
N THR A 82 -4.25 -11.47 -20.90
CA THR A 82 -4.10 -12.75 -20.16
C THR A 82 -3.01 -12.63 -19.10
N LYS A 83 -3.33 -13.03 -17.86
CA LYS A 83 -2.33 -13.13 -16.79
C LYS A 83 -1.68 -14.50 -16.90
N GLY A 84 -0.44 -14.55 -17.36
CA GLY A 84 0.33 -15.78 -17.38
C GLY A 84 0.85 -16.14 -16.00
N VAL A 85 0.62 -17.39 -15.59
CA VAL A 85 1.36 -17.99 -14.47
C VAL A 85 2.82 -18.12 -14.89
N LYS A 86 3.74 -17.78 -13.98
CA LYS A 86 5.19 -17.82 -14.21
C LYS A 86 5.61 -19.26 -14.54
N GLU A 87 6.07 -19.47 -15.77
CA GLU A 87 6.91 -20.59 -16.13
C GLU A 87 8.21 -20.03 -16.70
N GLU A 88 9.34 -20.43 -16.10
CA GLU A 88 10.67 -20.12 -16.60
C GLU A 88 10.98 -20.97 -17.85
N LYS A 89 11.66 -20.38 -18.85
CA LYS A 89 12.20 -20.96 -20.12
C LYS A 89 11.42 -20.72 -21.42
N ILE A 90 10.70 -19.60 -21.56
CA ILE A 90 10.26 -19.10 -22.87
C ILE A 90 11.31 -18.10 -23.40
N THR A 91 11.93 -18.41 -24.55
CA THR A 91 12.87 -17.52 -25.24
C THR A 91 12.20 -16.88 -26.45
N TRP A 92 12.64 -15.67 -26.84
CA TRP A 92 12.15 -14.99 -28.05
C TRP A 92 12.26 -15.86 -29.30
N ASN A 93 13.31 -16.69 -29.41
CA ASN A 93 13.48 -17.61 -30.53
C ASN A 93 12.33 -18.62 -30.63
N LYS A 94 11.83 -19.15 -29.51
CA LYS A 94 10.65 -20.05 -29.52
C LYS A 94 9.39 -19.32 -29.97
N ILE A 95 9.20 -18.07 -29.54
CA ILE A 95 8.07 -17.24 -29.95
C ILE A 95 8.08 -17.02 -31.46
N TYR A 96 9.23 -16.64 -32.03
CA TYR A 96 9.36 -16.44 -33.48
C TYR A 96 9.07 -17.72 -34.26
N VAL A 97 9.61 -18.87 -33.84
CA VAL A 97 9.36 -20.16 -34.51
C VAL A 97 7.87 -20.50 -34.54
N PHE A 98 7.17 -20.40 -33.39
CA PHE A 98 5.74 -20.69 -33.32
C PHE A 98 4.89 -19.68 -34.10
N LEU A 99 5.30 -18.41 -34.13
CA LEU A 99 4.60 -17.37 -34.90
C LEU A 99 4.78 -17.58 -36.40
N THR A 100 5.98 -17.92 -36.87
CA THR A 100 6.25 -18.21 -38.28
C THR A 100 5.53 -19.49 -38.74
N ILE A 101 5.62 -20.58 -37.97
CA ILE A 101 4.91 -21.83 -38.27
C ILE A 101 3.39 -21.59 -38.28
N GLY A 102 2.88 -20.90 -37.26
CA GLY A 102 1.47 -20.54 -37.16
C GLY A 102 0.99 -19.71 -38.35
N PHE A 103 1.77 -18.71 -38.75
CA PHE A 103 1.46 -17.86 -39.90
C PHE A 103 1.41 -18.66 -41.21
N ILE A 104 2.41 -19.50 -41.47
CA ILE A 104 2.48 -20.33 -42.68
C ILE A 104 1.28 -21.29 -42.73
N LEU A 105 1.05 -22.05 -41.66
CA LEU A 105 -0.04 -23.04 -41.62
C LEU A 105 -1.43 -22.39 -41.70
N PHE A 106 -1.62 -21.20 -41.13
CA PHE A 106 -2.92 -20.55 -41.08
C PHE A 106 -3.24 -19.73 -42.34
N PHE A 107 -2.30 -18.93 -42.85
CA PHE A 107 -2.55 -18.05 -44.00
C PHE A 107 -2.21 -18.69 -45.36
N LEU A 108 -1.15 -19.51 -45.44
CA LEU A 108 -0.63 -20.06 -46.70
C LEU A 108 -1.14 -21.48 -47.01
N ASN A 109 -2.38 -21.79 -46.65
CA ASN A 109 -2.99 -23.12 -46.87
C ASN A 109 -4.11 -23.13 -47.93
N TRP A 110 -4.28 -22.06 -48.70
CA TRP A 110 -5.33 -21.96 -49.73
C TRP A 110 -5.20 -23.02 -50.84
N TRP A 111 -3.96 -23.40 -51.16
CA TRP A 111 -3.64 -24.33 -52.25
C TRP A 111 -4.04 -25.77 -51.93
N LEU A 112 -4.20 -26.11 -50.64
CA LEU A 112 -4.66 -27.43 -50.21
C LEU A 112 -6.07 -27.76 -50.71
N LEU A 113 -6.91 -26.73 -50.90
CA LEU A 113 -8.27 -26.90 -51.42
C LEU A 113 -8.29 -27.15 -52.94
N ALA A 114 -7.20 -26.84 -53.65
CA ALA A 114 -7.08 -26.96 -55.10
C ALA A 114 -6.31 -28.22 -55.55
N LEU A 115 -5.91 -29.09 -54.62
CA LEU A 115 -5.18 -30.32 -54.95
C LEU A 115 -6.08 -31.34 -55.64
N PRO A 116 -5.56 -32.14 -56.60
CA PRO A 116 -6.31 -33.18 -57.30
C PRO A 116 -6.46 -34.45 -56.44
N LEU A 117 -6.95 -34.29 -55.21
CA LEU A 117 -7.21 -35.36 -54.25
C LEU A 117 -8.72 -35.44 -53.97
N PRO A 118 -9.21 -36.52 -53.34
CA PRO A 118 -10.60 -36.60 -52.90
C PRO A 118 -10.99 -35.38 -52.04
N LEU A 119 -12.17 -34.84 -52.26
CA LEU A 119 -12.66 -33.62 -51.59
C LEU A 119 -12.58 -33.73 -50.05
N VAL A 120 -12.90 -34.91 -49.52
CA VAL A 120 -12.80 -35.23 -48.08
C VAL A 120 -11.36 -35.10 -47.57
N THR A 121 -10.37 -35.52 -48.35
CA THR A 121 -8.94 -35.43 -48.01
C THR A 121 -8.45 -33.98 -48.02
N ASN A 122 -8.84 -33.19 -49.01
CA ASN A 122 -8.51 -31.76 -49.08
C ASN A 122 -9.09 -30.99 -47.89
N THR A 123 -10.35 -31.24 -47.56
CA THR A 123 -11.02 -30.63 -46.39
C THR A 123 -10.35 -31.05 -45.08
N GLY A 124 -9.99 -32.33 -44.93
CA GLY A 124 -9.26 -32.81 -43.76
C GLY A 124 -7.91 -32.13 -43.56
N LEU A 125 -7.11 -32.00 -44.63
CA LEU A 125 -5.81 -31.31 -44.60
C LEU A 125 -5.97 -29.81 -44.32
N TYR A 126 -7.00 -29.18 -44.89
CA TYR A 126 -7.29 -27.77 -44.64
C TYR A 126 -7.68 -27.52 -43.17
N ILE A 127 -8.57 -28.33 -42.60
CA ILE A 127 -8.97 -28.22 -41.18
C ILE A 127 -7.77 -28.46 -40.26
N PHE A 128 -6.93 -29.44 -40.57
CA PHE A 128 -5.74 -29.75 -39.78
C PHE A 128 -4.76 -28.56 -39.76
N THR A 129 -4.42 -28.02 -40.93
CA THR A 129 -3.50 -26.87 -41.03
C THR A 129 -4.09 -25.60 -40.40
N MET A 130 -5.39 -25.33 -40.56
CA MET A 130 -6.09 -24.24 -39.88
C MET A 130 -6.02 -24.36 -38.36
N THR A 131 -6.30 -25.56 -37.81
CA THR A 131 -6.32 -25.80 -36.37
C THR A 131 -4.92 -25.72 -35.77
N ALA A 132 -3.94 -26.39 -36.39
CA ALA A 132 -2.54 -26.36 -35.96
C ALA A 132 -1.95 -24.95 -36.04
N GLY A 133 -2.26 -24.21 -37.12
CA GLY A 133 -1.86 -22.81 -37.29
C GLY A 133 -2.45 -21.90 -36.22
N TYR A 134 -3.75 -22.02 -35.95
CA TYR A 134 -4.44 -21.24 -34.93
C TYR A 134 -3.90 -21.48 -33.52
N LEU A 135 -3.70 -22.74 -33.13
CA LEU A 135 -3.14 -23.09 -31.82
C LEU A 135 -1.71 -22.57 -31.66
N SER A 136 -0.91 -22.61 -32.73
CA SER A 136 0.46 -22.07 -32.73
C SER A 136 0.47 -20.54 -32.55
N LEU A 137 -0.44 -19.83 -33.23
CA LEU A 137 -0.61 -18.38 -33.08
C LEU A 137 -1.12 -18.00 -31.68
N LEU A 138 -2.03 -18.79 -31.10
CA LEU A 138 -2.52 -18.60 -29.73
C LEU A 138 -1.39 -18.76 -28.72
N ALA A 139 -0.58 -19.81 -28.85
CA ALA A 139 0.57 -20.05 -27.97
C ALA A 139 1.58 -18.89 -28.06
N ALA A 140 1.93 -18.45 -29.27
CA ALA A 140 2.83 -17.32 -29.47
C ALA A 140 2.26 -16.01 -28.89
N GLY A 141 0.97 -15.72 -29.10
CA GLY A 141 0.30 -14.52 -28.58
C GLY A 141 0.28 -14.47 -27.05
N VAL A 142 0.00 -15.59 -26.39
CA VAL A 142 0.04 -15.70 -24.92
C VAL A 142 1.47 -15.48 -24.41
N TRP A 143 2.48 -16.04 -25.07
CA TRP A 143 3.88 -15.86 -24.69
C TRP A 143 4.37 -14.41 -24.88
N ILE A 144 3.97 -13.73 -25.96
CA ILE A 144 4.27 -12.31 -26.19
C ILE A 144 3.68 -11.43 -25.08
N SER A 145 2.39 -11.64 -24.75
CA SER A 145 1.70 -10.89 -23.70
C SER A 145 2.36 -11.03 -22.33
N ARG A 146 2.82 -12.25 -22.00
CA ARG A 146 3.58 -12.52 -20.76
C ARG A 146 4.88 -11.72 -20.69
N LEU A 147 5.60 -11.61 -21.80
CA LEU A 147 6.92 -10.98 -21.82
C LEU A 147 6.84 -9.45 -21.89
N LEU A 148 5.86 -8.89 -22.60
CA LEU A 148 5.63 -7.44 -22.64
C LEU A 148 5.18 -6.86 -21.28
N LYS A 149 4.39 -7.61 -20.50
CA LYS A 149 3.93 -7.14 -19.17
C LYS A 149 5.04 -7.08 -18.12
N ASN A 150 6.13 -7.84 -18.27
CA ASN A 150 7.25 -7.79 -17.33
C ASN A 150 8.07 -6.49 -17.44
N ASN A 151 8.08 -5.83 -18.60
CA ASN A 151 8.84 -4.58 -18.82
C ASN A 151 8.02 -3.30 -18.54
N LEU A 152 6.73 -3.41 -18.21
CA LEU A 152 5.87 -2.28 -17.84
C LEU A 152 5.76 -2.07 -16.31
N MET A 153 6.45 -2.91 -15.53
CA MET A 153 6.43 -2.92 -14.06
C MET A 153 7.77 -2.39 -13.51
N ASP A 154 8.23 -1.24 -13.99
CA ASP A 154 9.48 -0.61 -13.52
C ASP A 154 9.43 -0.22 -12.03
N ASP A 155 8.22 -0.10 -11.44
CA ASP A 155 8.01 0.27 -10.04
C ASP A 155 7.18 -0.78 -9.28
N VAL A 156 7.77 -1.96 -9.08
CA VAL A 156 7.16 -3.10 -8.35
C VAL A 156 6.75 -2.75 -6.92
N PHE A 157 7.45 -1.79 -6.30
CA PHE A 157 7.24 -1.36 -4.93
C PHE A 157 6.42 -0.07 -4.82
N ASN A 158 5.90 0.45 -5.93
CA ASN A 158 5.09 1.66 -5.98
C ASN A 158 5.78 2.89 -5.34
N LEU A 159 7.12 2.91 -5.34
CA LEU A 159 7.94 3.93 -4.70
C LEU A 159 7.74 5.31 -5.33
N GLU A 160 7.48 5.39 -6.64
CA GLU A 160 7.23 6.66 -7.31
C GLU A 160 5.87 7.23 -6.95
N ASN A 161 4.83 6.40 -6.98
CA ASN A 161 3.46 6.85 -6.67
C ASN A 161 3.26 7.14 -5.18
N GLU A 162 4.01 6.48 -4.30
CA GLU A 162 4.01 6.75 -2.85
C GLU A 162 5.00 7.86 -2.45
N SER A 163 5.83 8.34 -3.38
CA SER A 163 6.72 9.46 -3.14
C SER A 163 6.05 10.82 -3.37
N PHE A 164 6.21 11.73 -2.41
CA PHE A 164 5.76 13.11 -2.54
C PHE A 164 6.84 14.08 -2.04
N ALA A 165 6.80 15.31 -2.52
CA ALA A 165 7.71 16.36 -2.09
C ALA A 165 7.45 16.72 -0.62
N GLN A 166 8.48 16.64 0.22
CA GLN A 166 8.44 17.10 1.61
C GLN A 166 9.13 18.47 1.74
N GLU A 167 8.95 19.13 2.88
CA GLU A 167 9.57 20.44 3.13
C GLU A 167 11.10 20.30 3.20
N THR A 168 11.78 21.16 2.42
CA THR A 168 13.25 21.17 2.29
C THR A 168 13.89 22.34 3.02
N ARG A 169 13.09 23.34 3.40
CA ARG A 169 13.56 24.51 4.14
C ARG A 169 13.53 24.22 5.63
N LEU A 170 14.59 24.66 6.31
CA LEU A 170 14.62 24.74 7.76
C LEU A 170 13.79 25.96 8.19
N ILE A 171 12.74 25.75 8.97
CA ILE A 171 11.84 26.83 9.44
C ILE A 171 11.99 26.96 10.95
N GLU A 172 12.77 27.94 11.39
CA GLU A 172 13.05 28.18 12.80
C GLU A 172 12.21 29.32 13.37
N ASN A 173 11.72 29.12 14.59
CA ASN A 173 11.10 30.16 15.41
C ASN A 173 11.30 29.83 16.91
N GLU A 174 10.81 30.70 17.80
CA GLU A 174 10.92 30.54 19.26
C GLU A 174 10.32 29.23 19.79
N TYR A 175 9.32 28.67 19.10
CA TYR A 175 8.58 27.47 19.50
C TYR A 175 8.85 26.26 18.60
N SER A 176 9.77 26.36 17.64
CA SER A 176 9.96 25.28 16.66
C SER A 176 10.80 24.15 17.24
N VAL A 177 10.63 22.94 16.75
CA VAL A 177 11.66 21.89 16.84
C VAL A 177 11.86 21.31 15.44
N ASN A 178 13.11 21.20 15.02
CA ASN A 178 13.47 20.91 13.66
C ASN A 178 14.26 19.60 13.59
N LEU A 179 13.76 18.62 12.85
CA LEU A 179 14.40 17.31 12.70
C LEU A 179 14.87 17.11 11.26
N ARG A 180 16.11 16.67 11.08
CA ARG A 180 16.64 16.36 9.75
C ARG A 180 15.96 15.10 9.21
N SER A 181 15.50 15.15 7.97
CA SER A 181 14.82 14.06 7.29
C SER A 181 15.46 13.77 5.93
N ARG A 182 15.18 12.58 5.39
CA ARG A 182 15.45 12.22 4.00
C ARG A 182 14.20 11.61 3.41
N PHE A 183 13.86 12.04 2.20
CA PHE A 183 12.72 11.53 1.48
C PHE A 183 13.08 11.22 0.03
N TYR A 184 12.47 10.17 -0.51
CA TYR A 184 12.63 9.81 -1.90
C TYR A 184 11.60 10.57 -2.73
N TYR A 185 12.00 11.20 -3.83
CA TYR A 185 11.11 11.89 -4.76
C TYR A 185 11.79 12.06 -6.11
N LYS A 186 11.05 11.87 -7.23
CA LYS A 186 11.58 11.94 -8.61
C LYS A 186 12.83 11.09 -8.84
N LYS A 187 12.77 9.82 -8.44
CA LYS A 187 13.87 8.84 -8.53
C LYS A 187 15.17 9.23 -7.82
N LYS A 188 15.11 10.13 -6.84
CA LYS A 188 16.28 10.61 -6.10
C LYS A 188 15.99 10.73 -4.61
N TRP A 189 17.02 10.51 -3.80
CA TRP A 189 17.00 10.86 -2.39
C TRP A 189 17.22 12.36 -2.24
N ASN A 190 16.36 13.01 -1.47
CA ASN A 190 16.44 14.43 -1.15
C ASN A 190 16.58 14.58 0.37
N ASP A 191 17.43 15.52 0.78
CA ASP A 191 17.48 15.96 2.17
C ASP A 191 16.30 16.92 2.44
N GLY A 192 15.72 16.85 3.63
CA GLY A 192 14.62 17.71 4.04
C GLY A 192 14.54 17.91 5.55
N TRP A 193 13.47 18.56 5.99
CA TRP A 193 13.25 18.91 7.39
C TRP A 193 11.81 18.63 7.82
N ILE A 194 11.67 18.02 9.00
CA ILE A 194 10.40 17.97 9.72
C ILE A 194 10.42 19.16 10.69
N ASN A 195 9.67 20.21 10.33
CA ASN A 195 9.56 21.43 11.12
C ASN A 195 8.32 21.38 12.01
N VAL A 196 8.48 21.10 13.29
CA VAL A 196 7.41 21.20 14.29
C VAL A 196 7.33 22.66 14.74
N VAL A 197 6.63 23.50 13.99
CA VAL A 197 6.64 24.97 14.17
C VAL A 197 5.95 25.48 15.44
N ALA A 198 5.14 24.64 16.10
CA ALA A 198 4.34 25.01 17.26
C ALA A 198 4.21 23.84 18.25
N ILE A 199 5.22 23.65 19.10
CA ILE A 199 5.29 22.52 20.06
C ILE A 199 4.15 22.50 21.11
N PHE A 200 3.51 23.64 21.36
CA PHE A 200 2.41 23.76 22.31
C PHE A 200 1.08 23.13 21.83
N ARG A 201 0.99 22.69 20.57
CA ARG A 201 -0.19 22.01 20.00
C ARG A 201 -0.25 20.51 20.30
N ALA A 202 0.51 20.07 21.31
CA ALA A 202 0.83 18.68 21.61
C ALA A 202 1.60 17.98 20.47
N CYS A 203 2.56 17.15 20.85
CA CYS A 203 3.36 16.33 19.94
C CYS A 203 3.39 14.91 20.47
N ILE A 204 3.07 13.94 19.62
CA ILE A 204 3.06 12.52 19.98
C ILE A 204 4.04 11.78 19.07
N VAL A 205 4.91 10.98 19.70
CA VAL A 205 5.86 10.12 18.99
C VAL A 205 5.51 8.67 19.31
N VAL A 206 5.08 7.92 18.30
CA VAL A 206 4.65 6.52 18.44
C VAL A 206 5.67 5.60 17.78
N GLY A 207 5.91 4.44 18.39
CA GLY A 207 6.75 3.40 17.80
C GLY A 207 7.10 2.29 18.78
N ASN A 208 7.49 1.14 18.24
CA ASN A 208 7.84 -0.04 19.03
C ASN A 208 9.13 0.17 19.86
N PRO A 209 9.37 -0.63 20.92
CA PRO A 209 10.66 -0.65 21.61
C PRO A 209 11.81 -0.87 20.61
N GLY A 210 12.91 -0.14 20.77
CA GLY A 210 14.06 -0.23 19.86
C GLY A 210 13.96 0.56 18.55
N SER A 211 12.83 1.21 18.24
CA SER A 211 12.64 1.97 16.98
C SER A 211 13.40 3.31 16.88
N GLY A 212 14.27 3.62 17.84
CA GLY A 212 15.08 4.85 17.82
C GLY A 212 14.36 6.14 18.22
N LYS A 213 13.14 6.10 18.79
CA LYS A 213 12.36 7.30 19.19
C LYS A 213 13.16 8.29 20.02
N SER A 214 13.86 7.79 21.04
CA SER A 214 14.63 8.64 21.96
C SER A 214 15.75 9.36 21.22
N PHE A 215 16.56 8.61 20.46
CA PHE A 215 17.70 9.16 19.74
C PHE A 215 17.30 10.15 18.63
N CYS A 216 16.32 9.79 17.80
CA CYS A 216 15.95 10.56 16.62
C CYS A 216 15.07 11.76 16.93
N VAL A 217 14.19 11.66 17.94
CA VAL A 217 13.16 12.68 18.20
C VAL A 217 13.32 13.29 19.60
N VAL A 218 13.23 12.49 20.67
CA VAL A 218 13.17 13.02 22.04
C VAL A 218 14.44 13.80 22.39
N ASN A 219 15.61 13.28 22.05
CA ASN A 219 16.89 13.96 22.30
C ASN A 219 16.98 15.30 21.57
N GLN A 220 16.42 15.40 20.35
CA GLN A 220 16.39 16.65 19.60
C GLN A 220 15.45 17.67 20.24
N PHE A 221 14.28 17.22 20.71
CA PHE A 221 13.36 18.05 21.49
C PHE A 221 14.02 18.56 22.77
N ILE A 222 14.70 17.68 23.53
CA ILE A 222 15.39 18.07 24.76
C ILE A 222 16.40 19.18 24.48
N LYS A 223 17.28 18.96 23.50
CA LYS A 223 18.36 19.89 23.17
C LYS A 223 17.84 21.25 22.70
N GLN A 224 16.95 21.24 21.71
CA GLN A 224 16.44 22.48 21.12
C GLN A 224 15.55 23.27 22.08
N GLN A 225 14.79 22.60 22.95
CA GLN A 225 14.02 23.30 23.99
C GLN A 225 14.94 23.95 25.03
N ILE A 226 16.01 23.28 25.44
CA ILE A 226 17.00 23.86 26.36
C ILE A 226 17.69 25.08 25.72
N GLU A 227 18.12 24.97 24.46
CA GLU A 227 18.73 26.07 23.71
C GLU A 227 17.80 27.29 23.59
N LYS A 228 16.50 27.06 23.53
CA LYS A 228 15.47 28.10 23.46
C LYS A 228 15.01 28.60 24.83
N GLY A 229 15.63 28.16 25.91
CA GLY A 229 15.36 28.66 27.26
C GLY A 229 14.08 28.12 27.89
N PHE A 230 13.54 26.98 27.42
CA PHE A 230 12.36 26.37 28.04
C PHE A 230 12.71 25.71 29.37
N ALA A 231 11.76 25.79 30.31
CA ALA A 231 11.71 24.87 31.44
C ALA A 231 11.12 23.53 30.98
N MET A 232 11.64 22.42 31.51
CA MET A 232 11.30 21.08 31.04
C MET A 232 10.92 20.18 32.21
N TYR A 233 9.81 19.47 32.07
CA TYR A 233 9.46 18.33 32.90
C TYR A 233 9.76 17.04 32.14
N LEU A 234 10.76 16.30 32.59
CA LEU A 234 11.28 15.12 31.89
C LEU A 234 10.97 13.86 32.69
N TYR A 235 10.14 12.98 32.12
CA TYR A 235 9.92 11.65 32.67
C TYR A 235 10.92 10.65 32.07
N ASP A 236 11.90 10.25 32.87
CA ASP A 236 12.96 9.33 32.45
C ASP A 236 12.74 7.94 33.04
N TYR A 237 12.07 7.08 32.27
CA TYR A 237 11.78 5.71 32.68
C TYR A 237 13.05 4.84 32.83
N LYS A 238 14.15 5.20 32.15
CA LYS A 238 15.42 4.46 32.18
C LYS A 238 16.51 5.30 32.84
N PHE A 239 16.18 5.90 33.97
CA PHE A 239 17.09 6.82 34.64
C PHE A 239 18.51 6.24 34.83
N PRO A 240 19.59 6.98 34.51
CA PRO A 240 19.62 8.40 34.12
C PRO A 240 19.74 8.68 32.59
N ASP A 241 19.26 7.81 31.70
CA ASP A 241 19.46 7.93 30.24
C ASP A 241 19.13 9.33 29.66
N LEU A 242 17.89 9.79 29.79
CA LEU A 242 17.47 11.10 29.25
C LEU A 242 17.92 12.25 30.16
N SER A 243 17.96 11.98 31.47
CA SER A 243 18.33 12.97 32.49
C SER A 243 19.77 13.45 32.32
N GLU A 244 20.69 12.54 32.02
CA GLU A 244 22.10 12.87 31.78
C GLU A 244 22.27 13.72 30.51
N ILE A 245 21.53 13.41 29.44
CA ILE A 245 21.52 14.21 28.21
C ILE A 245 21.02 15.62 28.49
N ALA A 246 19.89 15.74 29.19
CA ALA A 246 19.29 17.03 29.53
C ALA A 246 20.23 17.86 30.43
N TYR A 247 20.80 17.25 31.47
CA TYR A 247 21.70 17.91 32.40
C TYR A 247 22.97 18.42 31.71
N ASN A 248 23.64 17.56 30.94
CA ASN A 248 24.86 17.94 30.22
C ASN A 248 24.59 19.02 29.17
N HIS A 249 23.46 18.94 28.47
CA HIS A 249 23.11 19.96 27.49
C HIS A 249 22.77 21.29 28.16
N LEU A 250 22.09 21.26 29.32
CA LEU A 250 21.77 22.45 30.11
C LEU A 250 23.03 23.15 30.62
N LEU A 251 24.03 22.40 31.12
CA LEU A 251 25.30 22.98 31.58
C LEU A 251 25.97 23.83 30.49
N ASN A 252 25.91 23.36 29.24
CA ASN A 252 26.54 24.05 28.10
C ASN A 252 25.70 25.21 27.54
N HIS A 253 24.41 25.31 27.89
CA HIS A 253 23.49 26.31 27.34
C HIS A 253 22.81 27.17 28.42
N SER A 254 23.34 27.15 29.65
CA SER A 254 22.75 27.86 30.79
C SER A 254 22.68 29.39 30.61
N ASP A 255 23.53 29.94 29.74
CA ASP A 255 23.59 31.38 29.47
C ASP A 255 22.46 31.87 28.56
N GLY A 256 21.75 30.97 27.88
CA GLY A 256 20.55 31.30 27.10
C GLY A 256 19.33 31.64 27.95
N TYR A 257 19.39 31.41 29.26
CA TYR A 257 18.27 31.63 30.18
C TYR A 257 18.38 32.99 30.88
N LYS A 258 17.28 33.77 30.86
CA LYS A 258 17.15 35.00 31.67
C LYS A 258 17.34 34.73 33.16
N VAL A 259 16.81 33.61 33.64
CA VAL A 259 16.97 33.11 35.00
C VAL A 259 17.50 31.68 34.90
N LYS A 260 18.72 31.44 35.40
CA LYS A 260 19.36 30.12 35.30
C LYS A 260 18.48 29.06 35.98
N PRO A 261 18.02 28.03 35.26
CA PRO A 261 17.14 27.01 35.81
C PRO A 261 17.92 26.11 36.77
N LYS A 262 17.22 25.59 37.79
CA LYS A 262 17.75 24.56 38.67
C LYS A 262 17.32 23.19 38.16
N PHE A 263 18.21 22.21 38.24
CA PHE A 263 17.93 20.84 37.83
C PHE A 263 17.50 20.01 39.04
N TYR A 264 16.22 19.65 39.10
CA TYR A 264 15.65 18.83 40.17
C TYR A 264 15.31 17.43 39.63
N ILE A 265 15.55 16.42 40.46
CA ILE A 265 15.31 15.01 40.15
C ILE A 265 14.42 14.44 41.24
N ILE A 266 13.32 13.78 40.87
CA ILE A 266 12.52 12.96 41.78
C ILE A 266 12.72 11.51 41.36
N ASN A 267 13.38 10.71 42.21
CA ASN A 267 13.73 9.33 41.92
C ASN A 267 13.15 8.41 43.01
N PHE A 268 12.22 7.56 42.62
CA PHE A 268 11.56 6.60 43.53
C PHE A 268 12.33 5.28 43.69
N ASP A 269 13.27 4.98 42.79
CA ASP A 269 14.08 3.75 42.81
C ASP A 269 15.33 3.91 43.70
N ASP A 270 16.04 5.03 43.58
CA ASP A 270 17.18 5.40 44.46
C ASP A 270 16.93 6.76 45.15
N PRO A 271 16.36 6.75 46.37
CA PRO A 271 16.07 7.97 47.12
C PRO A 271 17.30 8.85 47.38
N ARG A 272 18.52 8.31 47.34
CA ARG A 272 19.76 9.09 47.55
C ARG A 272 20.06 10.02 46.38
N LYS A 273 19.54 9.71 45.19
CA LYS A 273 19.65 10.54 43.97
C LYS A 273 18.42 11.43 43.76
N SER A 274 17.45 11.36 44.67
CA SER A 274 16.25 12.18 44.62
C SER A 274 16.40 13.45 45.45
N HIS A 275 15.93 14.55 44.89
CA HIS A 275 15.53 15.71 45.68
C HIS A 275 14.27 15.36 46.48
N ARG A 276 14.09 16.03 47.62
CA ARG A 276 12.88 15.86 48.43
C ARG A 276 11.77 16.74 47.88
N CYS A 277 10.59 16.15 47.72
CA CYS A 277 9.37 16.85 47.36
C CYS A 277 8.28 16.39 48.33
N ASN A 278 7.55 17.34 48.90
CA ASN A 278 6.32 17.08 49.62
C ASN A 278 5.15 17.58 48.77
N PRO A 279 4.40 16.70 48.08
CA PRO A 279 3.27 17.10 47.24
C PRO A 279 2.10 17.66 48.05
N ILE A 280 2.08 17.42 49.37
CA ILE A 280 1.05 17.94 50.29
C ILE A 280 1.59 19.06 51.19
N ASN A 281 2.61 19.80 50.73
CA ASN A 281 3.17 20.91 51.51
C ASN A 281 2.08 21.98 51.78
N PRO A 282 1.90 22.41 53.04
CA PRO A 282 0.90 23.43 53.41
C PRO A 282 0.99 24.72 52.58
N ALA A 283 2.20 25.12 52.16
CA ALA A 283 2.43 26.32 51.35
C ALA A 283 1.79 26.27 49.95
N PHE A 284 1.48 25.06 49.44
CA PHE A 284 0.81 24.87 48.15
C PHE A 284 -0.70 24.72 48.28
N MET A 285 -1.24 24.67 49.50
CA MET A 285 -2.67 24.45 49.77
C MET A 285 -3.33 25.76 50.15
N THR A 286 -3.86 26.46 49.16
CA THR A 286 -4.58 27.71 49.36
C THR A 286 -5.99 27.46 49.89
N ASP A 287 -6.70 26.51 49.30
CA ASP A 287 -8.09 26.18 49.60
C ASP A 287 -8.28 24.68 49.89
N ILE A 288 -9.40 24.31 50.53
CA ILE A 288 -9.71 22.91 50.83
C ILE A 288 -9.83 22.06 49.55
N SER A 289 -10.17 22.68 48.41
CA SER A 289 -10.14 22.04 47.09
C SER A 289 -8.75 21.52 46.71
N ASP A 290 -7.66 22.19 47.09
CA ASP A 290 -6.29 21.70 46.84
C ASP A 290 -6.02 20.39 47.59
N ALA A 291 -6.51 20.29 48.83
CA ALA A 291 -6.41 19.06 49.62
C ALA A 291 -7.29 17.95 49.05
N TYR A 292 -8.46 18.29 48.50
CA TYR A 292 -9.33 17.35 47.79
C TYR A 292 -8.66 16.83 46.52
N GLU A 293 -8.13 17.69 45.65
CA GLU A 293 -7.43 17.29 44.41
C GLU A 293 -6.20 16.43 44.68
N ALA A 294 -5.41 16.76 45.70
CA ALA A 294 -4.28 15.95 46.14
C ALA A 294 -4.75 14.56 46.60
N SER A 295 -5.79 14.50 47.43
CA SER A 295 -6.37 13.25 47.93
C SER A 295 -6.94 12.40 46.81
N TYR A 296 -7.69 13.03 45.90
CA TYR A 296 -8.28 12.42 44.73
C TYR A 296 -7.21 11.78 43.84
N THR A 297 -6.16 12.54 43.53
CA THR A 297 -5.02 12.06 42.75
C THR A 297 -4.32 10.89 43.43
N ILE A 298 -4.06 10.97 44.74
CA ILE A 298 -3.40 9.90 45.50
C ILE A 298 -4.27 8.62 45.49
N MET A 299 -5.54 8.73 45.88
CA MET A 299 -6.42 7.59 46.07
C MET A 299 -6.73 6.86 44.76
N LEU A 300 -6.97 7.59 43.67
CA LEU A 300 -7.22 6.98 42.36
C LEU A 300 -5.98 6.30 41.77
N ASN A 301 -4.78 6.82 42.05
CA ASN A 301 -3.54 6.17 41.60
C ASN A 301 -3.17 4.95 42.44
N LEU A 302 -3.53 4.92 43.73
CA LEU A 302 -3.38 3.75 44.60
C LEU A 302 -4.32 2.61 44.19
N ASN A 303 -5.57 2.93 43.79
CA ASN A 303 -6.52 1.93 43.30
C ASN A 303 -7.14 2.36 41.96
N ARG A 304 -6.50 1.99 40.86
CA ARG A 304 -6.94 2.34 39.50
C ARG A 304 -8.35 1.85 39.15
N SER A 305 -8.89 0.84 39.84
CA SER A 305 -10.27 0.37 39.62
C SER A 305 -11.32 1.39 40.05
N TRP A 306 -10.95 2.36 40.88
CA TRP A 306 -11.84 3.43 41.32
C TRP A 306 -12.08 4.49 40.25
N ILE A 307 -11.19 4.59 39.25
CA ILE A 307 -11.33 5.53 38.13
C ILE A 307 -12.64 5.31 37.38
N THR A 308 -13.10 4.05 37.27
CA THR A 308 -14.35 3.71 36.58
C THR A 308 -15.58 3.75 37.49
N LYS A 309 -15.41 4.06 38.79
CA LYS A 309 -16.46 4.08 39.82
C LYS A 309 -16.61 5.46 40.48
N GLN A 310 -16.28 6.52 39.76
CA GLN A 310 -16.44 7.89 40.26
C GLN A 310 -17.91 8.16 40.63
N GLY A 311 -18.13 8.81 41.79
CA GLY A 311 -19.47 9.02 42.34
C GLY A 311 -20.02 7.86 43.19
N ASP A 312 -19.33 6.73 43.29
CA ASP A 312 -19.67 5.67 44.27
C ASP A 312 -19.28 6.13 45.68
N PHE A 313 -20.17 5.94 46.65
CA PHE A 313 -19.97 6.29 48.05
C PHE A 313 -18.66 5.70 48.61
N PHE A 314 -18.32 4.47 48.25
CA PHE A 314 -17.12 3.79 48.75
C PHE A 314 -15.82 4.30 48.12
N VAL A 315 -15.90 5.06 47.03
CA VAL A 315 -14.76 5.75 46.41
C VAL A 315 -14.64 7.17 46.97
N GLU A 316 -15.76 7.90 47.04
CA GLU A 316 -15.76 9.31 47.47
C GLU A 316 -15.47 9.46 48.97
N SER A 317 -16.03 8.60 49.82
CA SER A 317 -15.87 8.68 51.27
C SER A 317 -14.41 8.67 51.74
N PRO A 318 -13.54 7.73 51.30
CA PRO A 318 -12.14 7.74 51.71
C PRO A 318 -11.35 8.90 51.09
N ILE A 319 -11.73 9.41 49.90
CA ILE A 319 -11.13 10.61 49.31
C ILE A 319 -11.43 11.83 50.19
N ILE A 320 -12.69 12.03 50.58
CA ILE A 320 -13.13 13.13 51.44
C ILE A 320 -12.46 13.05 52.82
N LEU A 321 -12.36 11.84 53.39
CA LEU A 321 -11.68 11.63 54.66
C LEU A 321 -10.20 12.04 54.57
N LEU A 322 -9.48 11.59 53.54
CA LEU A 322 -8.08 11.96 53.34
C LEU A 322 -7.91 13.47 53.13
N ALA A 323 -8.79 14.09 52.35
CA ALA A 323 -8.79 15.54 52.13
C ALA A 323 -8.97 16.31 53.44
N SER A 324 -9.89 15.83 54.29
CA SER A 324 -10.15 16.41 55.60
C SER A 324 -8.95 16.28 56.53
N ILE A 325 -8.25 15.14 56.51
CA ILE A 325 -7.03 14.92 57.30
C ILE A 325 -5.91 15.85 56.83
N ILE A 326 -5.66 15.92 55.52
CA ILE A 326 -4.64 16.80 54.94
C ILE A 326 -4.93 18.26 55.31
N TRP A 327 -6.18 18.69 55.16
CA TRP A 327 -6.59 20.05 55.49
C TRP A 327 -6.46 20.34 57.00
N PHE A 328 -6.85 19.39 57.84
CA PHE A 328 -6.67 19.49 59.29
C PHE A 328 -5.19 19.67 59.66
N LEU A 329 -4.30 18.86 59.08
CA LEU A 329 -2.86 18.97 59.33
C LEU A 329 -2.31 20.33 58.90
N LYS A 330 -2.75 20.86 57.76
CA LYS A 330 -2.37 22.20 57.29
C LYS A 330 -2.74 23.31 58.29
N ILE A 331 -3.92 23.25 58.92
CA ILE A 331 -4.36 24.28 59.87
C ILE A 331 -3.82 24.06 61.29
N TYR A 332 -3.56 22.82 61.67
CA TYR A 332 -3.14 22.48 63.02
C TYR A 332 -1.72 22.98 63.29
N GLN A 333 -1.54 23.81 64.31
CA GLN A 333 -0.24 24.39 64.70
C GLN A 333 0.52 25.13 63.58
N GLY A 334 -0.19 25.56 62.52
CA GLY A 334 0.40 26.29 61.40
C GLY A 334 0.99 25.42 60.28
N GLY A 335 0.71 24.10 60.28
CA GLY A 335 1.16 23.16 59.26
C GLY A 335 2.32 22.30 59.71
#